data_AF-A0A2N2B9J4-F1
#
_entry.id   AF-A0A2N2B9J4-F1
#
_cell.length_a   1.000
_cell.length_b   1.000
_cell.length_c   1.000
_cell.angle_alpha   90.00
_cell.angle_beta   90.00
_cell.angle_gamma   90.00
#
_symmetry.space_group_name_H-M   'P 1'
#
loop_
_entity.id
_entity.type
_entity.pdbx_description
1 polymer ?
#
loop_
_entity_poly.entity_id
_entity_poly.type
_entity_poly.pdbx_seq_one_letter_code
_entity_poly.pdbx_strand_id
1 'polypeptide(L)' 'MTDKIYKRLGICDDVISHAKKIEVALLDRFNQIDQIAEINQLKVLKAMQDNRVSDTHFAATTGYGYNDLGRDTLENV' A
#
# COMPACT_ATOMS: atom_id res chain seq x y z
N MET A 1 24.64 3.63 -7.63
CA MET A 1 24.66 2.42 -8.49
C MET A 1 23.67 2.51 -9.65
N THR A 2 22.53 3.19 -9.47
CA THR A 2 21.49 3.41 -10.48
C THR A 2 21.94 4.26 -11.67
N ASP A 3 22.80 5.26 -11.48
CA ASP A 3 23.31 6.12 -12.56
C ASP A 3 23.99 5.33 -13.69
N LYS A 4 24.76 4.28 -13.34
CA LYS A 4 25.38 3.39 -14.34
C LYS A 4 24.33 2.61 -15.14
N ILE A 5 23.21 2.27 -14.52
CA ILE A 5 22.08 1.61 -15.20
C ILE A 5 21.42 2.60 -16.15
N TYR A 6 21.09 3.81 -15.69
CA TYR A 6 20.46 4.85 -16.51
C TYR A 6 21.29 5.22 -17.75
N LYS A 7 22.61 5.33 -17.60
CA LYS A 7 23.51 5.57 -18.74
C LYS A 7 23.50 4.44 -19.76
N ARG A 8 23.49 3.17 -19.32
CA ARG A 8 23.38 2.01 -20.23
C ARG A 8 22.05 1.96 -20.97
N LEU A 9 21.01 2.58 -20.42
CA LEU A 9 19.70 2.74 -21.06
C LEU A 9 19.63 3.96 -21.98
N GLY A 10 20.74 4.69 -22.17
CA GLY A 10 20.80 5.87 -23.04
C GLY A 10 20.27 7.15 -22.40
N ILE A 11 20.06 7.19 -21.07
CA ILE A 11 19.62 8.41 -20.37
C ILE A 11 20.83 9.31 -20.12
N CYS A 12 20.75 10.57 -20.56
CA CYS A 12 21.84 11.53 -20.42
C CYS A 12 21.99 12.07 -18.98
N ASP A 13 23.19 12.56 -18.68
CA ASP A 13 23.55 13.07 -17.35
C ASP A 13 22.66 14.25 -16.90
N ASP A 14 22.25 15.12 -17.83
CA ASP A 14 21.41 16.27 -17.53
C ASP A 14 20.03 15.84 -17.01
N VAL A 15 19.42 14.82 -17.63
CA VAL A 15 18.13 14.27 -17.21
C VAL A 15 18.25 13.60 -15.83
N ILE A 16 19.32 12.83 -15.59
CA ILE A 16 19.56 12.18 -14.30
C ILE A 16 19.72 13.23 -13.20
N SER A 17 20.52 14.27 -13.45
CA SER A 17 20.75 15.37 -12.50
C SER A 17 19.46 16.14 -12.20
N HIS A 18 18.66 16.41 -13.23
CA HIS A 18 17.38 17.11 -13.07
C HIS A 18 16.37 16.29 -12.26
N ALA A 19 16.22 15.00 -12.58
CA ALA A 19 15.33 14.10 -11.86
C ALA A 19 15.69 13.99 -10.37
N LYS A 20 16.98 13.84 -10.04
CA LYS A 20 17.44 13.78 -8.65
C LYS A 20 17.13 15.04 -7.85
N LYS A 21 17.28 16.22 -8.46
CA LYS A 21 16.94 17.49 -7.81
C LYS A 21 15.45 17.55 -7.47
N ILE A 22 14.60 17.12 -8.40
CA ILE A 22 13.15 17.06 -8.18
C ILE A 22 12.81 16.03 -7.10
N GLU A 23 13.41 14.84 -7.15
CA GLU A 23 13.20 13.78 -6.16
C GLU A 23 13.52 14.26 -4.74
N VAL A 24 14.66 14.94 -4.54
CA VAL A 24 15.02 15.55 -3.26
C VAL A 24 14.00 16.60 -2.82
N ALA A 25 13.52 17.44 -3.74
CA ALA A 25 12.51 18.45 -3.45
C ALA A 25 11.13 17.86 -3.09
N LEU A 26 10.88 16.58 -3.40
CA LEU A 26 9.63 15.89 -3.10
C LEU A 26 9.67 15.05 -1.81
N LEU A 27 10.84 14.90 -1.17
CA LEU A 27 11.01 14.04 0.01
C LEU A 27 10.02 14.37 1.13
N ASP A 28 9.82 15.66 1.45
CA ASP A 28 8.87 16.05 2.50
C ASP A 28 7.43 15.64 2.15
N ARG A 29 7.07 15.66 0.87
CA ARG A 29 5.74 15.27 0.41
C ARG A 29 5.56 13.76 0.46
N PHE A 30 6.60 12.98 0.13
CA PHE A 30 6.59 11.54 0.30
C PHE A 30 6.53 11.14 1.77
N ASN A 31 7.29 11.80 2.64
CA ASN A 31 7.23 11.57 4.09
C ASN A 31 5.82 11.81 4.65
N GLN A 32 5.11 12.83 4.19
CA GLN A 32 3.71 13.07 4.59
C GLN A 32 2.78 11.96 4.10
N ILE A 33 2.96 11.47 2.87
CA ILE A 33 2.20 10.36 2.32
C ILE A 33 2.46 9.09 3.15
N ASP A 34 3.71 8.82 3.50
CA ASP A 34 4.11 7.65 4.29
C ASP A 34 3.49 7.68 5.69
N GLN A 35 3.46 8.85 6.35
CA GLN A 35 2.79 9.01 7.65
C GLN A 35 1.28 8.75 7.56
N ILE A 36 0.62 9.24 6.51
CA ILE A 36 -0.81 8.99 6.30
C ILE A 36 -1.05 7.50 6.01
N ALA A 37 -0.19 6.89 5.20
CA ALA A 37 -0.25 5.47 4.89
C ALA A 37 -0.08 4.62 6.15
N GLU A 38 0.87 4.96 7.03
CA GLU A 38 1.11 4.29 8.31
C GLU A 38 -0.13 4.37 9.22
N ILE A 39 -0.70 5.56 9.39
CA ILE A 39 -1.91 5.75 10.20
C ILE A 39 -3.08 4.91 9.64
N ASN A 40 -3.28 4.92 8.32
CA ASN A 40 -4.36 4.15 7.70
C ASN A 40 -4.10 2.64 7.79
N GLN A 41 -2.85 2.20 7.68
CA GLN A 41 -2.48 0.80 7.86
C GLN A 41 -2.80 0.33 9.29
N LEU A 42 -2.51 1.15 10.30
CA LEU A 42 -2.85 0.86 11.69
C LEU A 42 -4.36 0.82 11.92
N LYS A 43 -5.13 1.71 11.27
CA LYS A 43 -6.60 1.69 11.33
C LYS A 43 -7.18 0.39 10.77
N VAL A 44 -6.73 -0.03 9.58
CA VAL A 44 -7.16 -1.29 8.95
C VAL A 44 -6.78 -2.48 9.82
N LEU A 45 -5.54 -2.51 10.32
CA LEU A 45 -5.08 -3.57 11.22
C LEU A 45 -5.95 -3.65 12.48
N LYS A 46 -6.26 -2.50 13.08
CA LYS A 46 -7.10 -2.43 14.28
C LYS A 46 -8.53 -2.90 14.01
N ALA A 47 -9.13 -2.49 12.90
CA ALA A 47 -10.47 -2.94 12.52
C ALA A 47 -10.54 -4.47 12.30
N MET A 48 -9.51 -5.06 11.68
CA MET A 48 -9.39 -6.51 11.55
C MET A 48 -9.25 -7.21 12.92
N GLN A 49 -8.47 -6.63 13.84
CA GLN A 49 -8.30 -7.16 15.20
C GLN A 49 -9.59 -7.10 16.03
N ASP A 50 -10.31 -5.97 15.98
CA ASP A 50 -11.55 -5.77 16.75
C ASP A 50 -12.65 -6.72 16.29
N ASN A 51 -12.70 -7.01 14.98
CA ASN A 51 -13.62 -7.97 14.38
C ASN A 51 -13.12 -9.42 14.40
N ARG A 52 -11.94 -9.68 15.00
CA ARG A 52 -11.33 -11.02 15.12
C ARG A 52 -11.26 -11.76 13.78
N VAL A 53 -10.89 -11.03 12.73
CA VAL A 53 -10.70 -11.61 11.39
C VAL A 53 -9.69 -12.76 11.48
N SER A 54 -10.02 -13.86 10.83
CA SER A 54 -9.28 -15.12 10.87
C SER A 54 -9.44 -15.85 9.54
N ASP A 55 -8.70 -16.94 9.37
CA ASP A 55 -8.76 -17.82 8.20
C ASP A 55 -10.17 -18.36 7.92
N THR A 56 -10.98 -18.59 8.94
CA THR A 56 -12.39 -19.04 8.79
C THR A 56 -13.25 -18.04 8.03
N HIS A 57 -12.91 -16.74 8.07
CA HIS A 57 -13.62 -15.68 7.35
C HIS A 57 -13.32 -15.67 5.84
N PHE A 58 -12.33 -16.44 5.38
CA PHE A 58 -12.03 -16.61 3.96
C PHE A 58 -12.67 -17.88 3.36
N ALA A 59 -13.50 -18.59 4.13
CA ALA A 59 -14.23 -19.74 3.63
C ALA A 59 -15.25 -19.29 2.57
N ALA A 60 -15.22 -19.92 1.40
CA ALA A 60 -16.17 -19.64 0.34
C ALA A 60 -17.56 -20.18 0.71
N THR A 61 -18.60 -19.35 0.54
CA THR A 61 -20.00 -19.81 0.59
C THR A 61 -20.51 -20.15 -0.81
N THR A 62 -21.44 -21.10 -0.89
CA THR A 62 -22.08 -21.51 -2.15
C THR A 62 -23.60 -21.42 -2.03
N GLY A 63 -24.32 -21.47 -3.15
CA GLY A 63 -25.77 -21.23 -3.16
C GLY A 63 -26.10 -19.76 -2.93
N TYR A 64 -27.10 -19.46 -2.08
CA TYR A 64 -27.54 -18.09 -1.82
C TYR A 64 -26.62 -17.29 -0.86
N GLY A 65 -25.63 -17.91 -0.23
CA GLY A 65 -24.68 -17.22 0.66
C GLY A 65 -25.30 -16.72 1.97
N TYR A 66 -26.32 -17.41 2.49
CA TYR A 66 -26.87 -17.15 3.82
C TYR A 66 -25.84 -17.46 4.90
N ASN A 67 -25.79 -16.61 5.93
CA ASN A 67 -24.86 -16.71 7.07
C ASN A 67 -23.38 -16.77 6.64
N ASP A 68 -23.02 -15.95 5.64
CA ASP A 68 -21.64 -15.81 5.22
C ASP A 68 -20.87 -14.96 6.22
N LEU A 69 -20.27 -15.65 7.19
CA LEU A 69 -19.46 -15.02 8.23
C LEU A 69 -18.32 -14.17 7.64
N GLY A 70 -17.76 -14.55 6.49
CA GLY A 70 -16.69 -13.79 5.83
C GLY A 70 -17.17 -12.44 5.35
N ARG A 71 -18.29 -12.42 4.62
CA ARG A 71 -18.93 -11.19 4.15
C ARG A 71 -19.39 -10.33 5.32
N ASP A 72 -20.12 -10.94 6.25
CA ASP A 72 -20.73 -10.22 7.37
C ASP A 72 -19.65 -9.61 8.28
N THR A 73 -18.52 -10.31 8.51
CA THR A 73 -17.38 -9.75 9.25
C THR A 73 -16.66 -8.65 8.45
N LEU A 74 -16.48 -8.80 7.13
CA LEU A 74 -15.83 -7.78 6.30
C LEU A 74 -16.63 -6.46 6.25
N GLU A 75 -17.96 -6.51 6.28
CA GLU A 75 -18.80 -5.30 6.36
C GLU A 75 -18.61 -4.51 7.66
N ASN A 76 -18.08 -5.14 8.71
CA ASN A 76 -17.83 -4.51 10.01
C ASN A 76 -16.38 -3.99 10.17
N VAL A 77 -15.48 -4.28 9.22
CA VAL A 77 -14.06 -3.84 9.20
C VAL A 77 -13.92 -2.51 8.46
#